data_AF-A0A6C0EMV0-F1
#
_entry.id   AF-A0A6C0EMV0-F1
#
_cell.length_a   1.000
_cell.length_b   1.000
_cell.length_c   1.000
_cell.angle_alpha   90.00
_cell.angle_beta   90.00
_cell.angle_gamma   90.00
#
_symmetry.space_group_name_H-M   'P 1'
#
loop_
_entity.id
_entity.type
_entity.pdbx_description
1 polymer ?
#
loop_
_entity_poly.entity_id
_entity_poly.type
_entity_poly.pdbx_seq_one_letter_code
_entity_poly.pdbx_strand_id
1 'polypeptide(L)' 'MSDLYSYGMIVGAVVVVAILLYVMDRRGKDQPIDMSDATKVGGGAAVLTSGVLYALGGTEAAEPVISAVQDMFTGKPSF' A
#
# COMPACT_ATOMS: atom_id res chain seq x y z
N MET A 1 15.55 -14.11 -6.18
CA MET A 1 14.17 -13.69 -5.85
C MET A 1 13.66 -12.87 -7.01
N SER A 2 12.38 -12.97 -7.38
CA SER A 2 11.79 -12.06 -8.36
C SER A 2 11.64 -10.65 -7.78
N ASP A 3 11.72 -9.61 -8.62
CA ASP A 3 11.60 -8.22 -8.18
C ASP A 3 10.25 -7.94 -7.51
N LEU A 4 9.19 -8.62 -7.98
CA LEU A 4 7.86 -8.58 -7.36
C LEU A 4 7.89 -9.04 -5.89
N TYR A 5 8.65 -10.10 -5.59
CA TYR A 5 8.78 -10.59 -4.21
C TYR A 5 9.51 -9.55 -3.34
N SER A 6 10.59 -8.96 -3.86
CA SER A 6 11.32 -7.89 -3.17
C SER A 6 10.44 -6.68 -2.89
N TYR A 7 9.64 -6.23 -3.87
CA TYR A 7 8.71 -5.11 -3.70
C TYR A 7 7.61 -5.42 -2.68
N GLY A 8 7.04 -6.62 -2.73
CA GLY A 8 6.06 -7.07 -1.74
C GLY A 8 6.62 -7.04 -0.31
N MET A 9 7.87 -7.46 -0.13
CA MET A 9 8.54 -7.41 1.17
C MET A 9 8.78 -5.98 1.66
N ILE A 10 9.17 -5.06 0.77
CA ILE A 10 9.35 -3.63 1.12
C ILE A 10 8.01 -3.02 1.55
N VAL A 11 6.94 -3.21 0.77
CA VAL A 11 5.61 -2.71 1.11
C VAL A 11 5.16 -3.27 2.45
N GLY A 12 5.30 -4.58 2.67
CA GLY A 12 4.95 -5.23 3.93
C GLY A 12 5.73 -4.65 5.13
N ALA A 13 7.03 -4.41 4.98
CA ALA A 13 7.85 -3.82 6.03
C ALA A 13 7.38 -2.39 6.39
N VAL A 14 7.09 -1.55 5.40
CA VAL A 14 6.62 -0.17 5.64
C VAL A 14 5.25 -0.17 6.33
N VAL A 15 4.34 -1.06 5.94
CA VAL A 15 3.03 -1.21 6.60
C VAL A 15 3.19 -1.57 8.08
N VAL A 16 4.05 -2.55 8.39
CA VAL A 16 4.30 -2.96 9.77
C VAL A 16 4.86 -1.79 10.58
N VAL A 17 5.87 -1.08 10.05
CA VAL A 17 6.45 0.09 10.73
C VAL A 17 5.41 1.19 10.94
N ALA A 18 4.57 1.49 9.95
CA ALA A 18 3.53 2.51 10.07
C ALA A 18 2.50 2.16 11.15
N ILE A 19 2.07 0.89 11.23
CA ILE A 19 1.16 0.42 12.28
C ILE A 19 1.83 0.49 13.66
N LEU A 20 3.10 0.10 13.77
CA LEU A 20 3.84 0.21 15.03
C LEU A 20 3.95 1.67 15.50
N LEU A 21 4.25 2.60 14.59
CA LEU A 21 4.29 4.03 14.90
C LEU A 21 2.92 4.54 15.37
N TYR A 22 1.83 4.11 14.73
CA TYR A 22 0.48 4.43 15.18
C TYR A 22 0.17 3.89 16.59
N VAL A 23 0.54 2.63 16.87
CA VAL A 23 0.36 2.04 18.20
C VAL A 23 1.19 2.77 19.25
N MET A 24 2.43 3.14 18.92
CA MET A 24 3.30 3.91 19.82
C MET A 24 2.72 5.30 20.09
N ASP A 25 2.19 5.98 19.08
CA ASP A 25 1.55 7.30 19.24
C ASP A 25 0.32 7.22 20.15
N ARG A 26 -0.57 6.23 19.93
CA ARG A 26 -1.75 6.01 20.78
C ARG A 26 -1.37 5.70 22.22
N ARG A 27 -0.38 4.83 22.43
CA ARG A 27 0.13 4.51 23.77
C ARG A 27 0.77 5.71 24.46
N GLY A 28 1.54 6.51 23.75
CA GLY A 28 2.17 7.72 24.29
C GLY A 28 1.16 8.81 24.69
N LYS A 29 -0.08 8.71 24.21
CA LYS A 29 -1.18 9.65 24.51
C LYS A 29 -2.26 9.05 25.43
N ASP A 30 -2.05 7.85 25.98
CA ASP A 30 -3.06 7.09 26.74
C ASP A 30 -4.40 6.96 26.00
N GLN A 31 -4.36 6.82 24.67
CA GLN A 31 -5.54 6.69 23.83
C GLN A 31 -5.79 5.23 23.46
N PRO A 32 -7.07 4.81 23.34
CA PRO A 32 -7.39 3.48 22.85
C PRO A 32 -6.92 3.31 21.40
N ILE A 33 -6.50 2.09 21.06
CA ILE A 33 -6.14 1.73 19.69
C ILE A 33 -7.44 1.50 18.91
N ASP A 34 -7.67 2.33 17.90
CA ASP A 34 -8.75 2.13 16.92
C ASP A 34 -8.23 1.30 15.74
N MET A 35 -8.90 0.18 15.44
CA MET A 35 -8.52 -0.73 14.35
C MET A 35 -8.86 -0.18 12.95
N SER A 36 -9.89 0.66 12.84
CA SER A 36 -10.22 1.37 11.60
C SER A 36 -9.09 2.33 11.24
N ASP A 37 -8.60 3.09 12.22
CA ASP A 37 -7.50 4.01 12.00
C ASP A 37 -6.18 3.28 11.72
N ALA A 38 -5.89 2.19 12.44
CA ALA A 38 -4.73 1.34 12.13
C ALA A 38 -4.77 0.81 10.68
N THR A 39 -5.95 0.39 10.21
CA THR A 39 -6.14 -0.11 8.86
C THR A 39 -5.97 1.00 7.82
N LYS A 40 -6.48 2.21 8.08
CA LYS A 40 -6.26 3.37 7.21
C LYS A 40 -4.79 3.76 7.13
N VAL A 41 -4.09 3.77 8.26
CA VAL A 41 -2.64 4.06 8.32
C VAL A 41 -1.86 3.01 7.54
N GLY A 42 -2.12 1.72 7.78
CA GLY A 42 -1.48 0.63 7.07
C GLY A 42 -1.78 0.66 5.56
N GLY A 43 -3.05 0.82 5.18
CA GLY A 43 -3.47 0.93 3.77
C GLY A 43 -2.85 2.15 3.08
N GLY A 44 -2.84 3.31 3.73
CA GLY A 44 -2.19 4.51 3.22
C GLY A 44 -0.69 4.33 3.03
N ALA A 45 -0.01 3.72 4.00
CA ALA A 45 1.41 3.39 3.90
C ALA A 45 1.70 2.42 2.74
N ALA A 46 0.83 1.43 2.53
CA ALA A 46 0.96 0.50 1.41
C ALA A 46 0.83 1.23 0.06
N VAL A 47 -0.18 2.09 -0.11
CA VAL A 47 -0.40 2.86 -1.34
C VAL A 47 0.77 3.78 -1.64
N LEU A 48 1.23 4.55 -0.65
CA LEU A 48 2.35 5.48 -0.81
C LEU A 48 3.64 4.73 -1.19
N THR A 49 3.96 3.66 -0.48
CA THR A 49 5.17 2.85 -0.75
C THR A 49 5.10 2.22 -2.13
N SER A 50 3.94 1.67 -2.51
CA SER A 50 3.73 1.10 -3.84
C SER A 50 3.89 2.15 -4.93
N GLY A 51 3.42 3.38 -4.71
CA GLY A 51 3.61 4.51 -5.63
C GLY A 51 5.09 4.90 -5.80
N VAL A 52 5.87 4.90 -4.71
CA VAL A 52 7.31 5.15 -4.78
C VAL A 52 8.03 4.03 -5.54
N LEU A 53 7.72 2.76 -5.25
CA LEU A 53 8.30 1.62 -5.95
C LEU A 53 7.93 1.63 -7.44
N TYR A 54 6.70 2.01 -7.79
CA TYR A 54 6.28 2.22 -9.17
C TYR A 54 7.11 3.29 -9.88
N ALA A 55 7.35 4.43 -9.22
CA ALA A 55 8.15 5.52 -9.79
C ALA A 55 9.64 5.16 -9.98
N LEU A 56 10.18 4.27 -9.15
CA LEU A 56 11.60 3.88 -9.18
C LEU A 56 11.88 2.60 -9.97
N GLY A 57 10.92 1.67 -10.03
CA GLY A 57 11.12 0.28 -10.46
C GLY A 57 10.59 -0.07 -11.86
N GLY A 58 9.98 0.87 -12.56
CA GLY A 58 9.37 0.64 -13.88
C GLY A 58 7.96 0.02 -13.80
N THR A 59 7.18 0.22 -14.85
CA THR A 59 5.72 -0.03 -14.85
C THR A 59 5.32 -1.47 -15.15
N GLU A 60 6.27 -2.32 -15.57
CA GLU A 60 6.01 -3.65 -16.12
C GLU A 60 5.23 -4.57 -15.16
N ALA A 61 5.55 -4.53 -13.87
CA ALA A 61 4.83 -5.30 -12.86
C ALA A 61 3.42 -4.75 -12.54
N ALA A 62 3.14 -3.49 -12.92
CA ALA A 62 1.89 -2.80 -12.66
C ALA A 62 0.96 -2.77 -13.88
N GLU A 63 1.41 -3.19 -15.07
CA GLU A 63 0.62 -3.16 -16.31
C GLU A 63 -0.78 -3.79 -16.19
N PRO A 64 -0.97 -4.98 -15.58
CA PRO A 64 -2.30 -5.57 -15.44
C PRO A 64 -3.24 -4.70 -14.59
N VAL A 65 -2.69 -4.06 -13.55
CA VAL A 65 -3.44 -3.19 -12.65
C VAL A 65 -3.77 -1.87 -13.34
N ILE A 66 -2.82 -1.29 -14.08
CA ILE A 66 -3.04 -0.07 -14.87
C ILE A 66 -4.13 -0.30 -15.91
N SER A 67 -4.09 -1.41 -16.64
CA SER A 67 -5.13 -1.76 -17.62
C SER A 67 -6.51 -1.89 -16.95
N ALA A 68 -6.60 -2.64 -15.85
CA ALA A 68 -7.86 -2.80 -15.12
C ALA A 68 -8.40 -1.46 -14.60
N VAL A 69 -7.53 -0.59 -14.07
CA VAL A 69 -7.92 0.76 -13.63
C VAL A 69 -8.37 1.62 -14.80
N GLN A 70 -7.67 1.57 -15.93
CA GLN A 70 -8.07 2.29 -17.15
C GLN A 70 -9.45 1.83 -17.64
N ASP A 71 -9.77 0.53 -17.55
CA ASP A 71 -11.09 0.02 -17.92
C ASP A 71 -12.20 0.56 -17.00
N MET A 72 -11.91 0.72 -15.69
CA MET A 72 -12.85 1.34 -14.74
C MET A 72 -13.14 2.81 -15.07
N PHE A 73 -12.19 3.55 -15.64
CA PHE A 73 -12.37 4.96 -16.00
C PHE A 73 -12.86 5.20 -17.44
N THR A 74 -12.63 4.25 -18.35
CA THR A 74 -13.07 4.33 -19.75
C THR A 74 -14.42 3.65 -20.00
N GLY A 75 -14.93 2.90 -19.03
CA GLY A 75 -16.26 2.28 -19.09
C GLY A 75 -16.36 1.12 -20.07
N LYS A 76 -15.23 0.49 -20.44
CA LYS A 76 -15.26 -0.69 -21.33
C LYS A 76 -15.89 -1.88 -20.58
N PRO A 77 -16.92 -2.52 -21.13
CA PRO A 77 -17.51 -3.71 -20.51
C PRO A 77 -16.48 -4.85 -20.54
N SER A 78 -16.27 -5.51 -19.41
CA SER A 78 -15.64 -6.83 -19.39
C SER A 78 -16.63 -7.83 -20.01
N PHE A 79 -16.41 -8.22 -21.28
CA PHE A 79 -17.06 -9.39 -21.87
C PHE A 79 -16.19 -10.62 -21.65
#